data_AF-A0A258SN91-F1
#
_entry.id   AF-A0A258SN91-F1
#
_cell.length_a   1.000
_cell.length_b   1.000
_cell.length_c   1.000
_cell.angle_alpha   90.00
_cell.angle_beta   90.00
_cell.angle_gamma   90.00
#
_symmetry.space_group_name_H-M   'P 1'
#
loop_
_entity.id
_entity.type
_entity.pdbx_description
1 polymer ?
#
loop_
_entity_poly.entity_id
_entity_poly.type
_entity_poly.pdbx_seq_one_letter_code
_entity_poly.pdbx_strand_id
1 'polypeptide(L)'
;MAVTWLLLQTVFALRYARRYYREEAGGLVFPGTAEPNYLDFAYFSAVIGMTSQVADVGISKPHMRRLVLVHGLISFAFNLMVLALILNLVASALD
;
A
#
# COMPACT_ATOMS: atom_id res chain seq x y z
N MET A 1 16.15 1.73 2.98
CA MET A 1 14.82 2.39 2.86
C MET A 1 14.07 1.97 1.61
N ALA A 2 14.61 2.17 0.39
CA ALA A 2 13.90 1.80 -0.85
C ALA A 2 13.54 0.31 -0.96
N VAL A 3 14.47 -0.61 -0.67
CA VAL A 3 14.20 -2.07 -0.71
C VAL A 3 13.15 -2.47 0.33
N THR A 4 13.24 -1.93 1.55
CA THR A 4 12.25 -2.16 2.61
C THR A 4 10.86 -1.68 2.21
N TRP A 5 10.79 -0.50 1.57
CA TRP A 5 9.54 0.04 1.05
C TRP A 5 8.96 -0.85 -0.05
N LEU A 6 9.76 -1.29 -1.02
CA LEU A 6 9.32 -2.19 -2.09
C LEU A 6 8.82 -3.53 -1.52
N LEU A 7 9.53 -4.12 -0.57
CA LEU A 7 9.12 -5.36 0.09
C LEU A 7 7.76 -5.20 0.81
N LEU A 8 7.54 -4.09 1.51
CA LEU A 8 6.27 -3.79 2.13
C LEU A 8 5.14 -3.80 1.08
N GLN A 9 5.35 -3.14 -0.06
CA GLN A 9 4.38 -3.11 -1.14
C GLN A 9 4.13 -4.49 -1.75
N THR A 10 5.18 -5.28 -1.98
CA THR A 10 5.03 -6.65 -2.51
C THR A 10 4.24 -7.54 -1.54
N VAL A 11 4.50 -7.47 -0.23
CA VAL A 11 3.78 -8.25 0.78
C VAL A 11 2.30 -7.88 0.80
N PHE A 12 1.96 -6.59 0.79
CA PHE A 12 0.56 -6.15 0.79
C PHE A 12 -0.14 -6.47 -0.53
N ALA A 13 0.51 -6.31 -1.68
CA ALA A 13 -0.03 -6.74 -2.97
C ALA A 13 -0.44 -8.22 -2.98
N LEU A 14 0.43 -9.11 -2.48
CA LEU A 14 0.14 -10.54 -2.36
C LEU A 14 -0.97 -10.84 -1.36
N ARG A 15 -1.06 -10.08 -0.25
CA ARG A 15 -2.17 -10.20 0.71
C ARG A 15 -3.50 -9.79 0.10
N TYR A 16 -3.53 -8.71 -0.68
CA TYR A 16 -4.73 -8.30 -1.41
C TYR A 16 -5.15 -9.36 -2.42
N ALA A 17 -4.23 -9.84 -3.27
CA ALA A 17 -4.53 -10.89 -4.26
C ALA A 17 -5.06 -12.17 -3.58
N ARG A 18 -4.40 -12.63 -2.50
CA ARG A 18 -4.85 -13.82 -1.76
C ARG A 18 -6.24 -13.64 -1.17
N ARG A 19 -6.52 -12.51 -0.53
CA ARG A 19 -7.83 -12.22 0.09
C ARG A 19 -8.91 -12.09 -0.98
N TYR A 20 -8.59 -11.46 -2.11
CA TYR A 20 -9.48 -11.27 -3.25
C TYR A 20 -9.89 -12.59 -3.89
N TYR A 21 -8.95 -13.54 -4.05
CA TYR A 21 -9.18 -14.80 -4.76
C TYR A 21 -9.55 -16.02 -3.90
N ARG A 22 -9.14 -16.10 -2.62
CA ARG A 22 -9.30 -17.34 -1.83
C ARG A 22 -10.35 -17.30 -0.74
N GLU A 23 -10.50 -16.19 -0.03
CA GLU A 23 -11.22 -16.20 1.24
C GLU A 23 -12.61 -15.58 1.14
N GLU A 24 -12.79 -14.53 0.34
CA GLU A 24 -14.09 -13.88 0.12
C GLU A 24 -14.11 -13.17 -1.25
N ALA A 25 -14.27 -13.92 -2.35
CA ALA A 25 -14.25 -13.44 -3.74
C ALA A 25 -14.58 -11.94 -3.90
N GLY A 26 -13.59 -11.12 -4.28
CA GLY A 26 -13.73 -9.68 -4.46
C GLY A 26 -13.26 -8.82 -3.28
N GLY A 27 -13.94 -7.69 -3.05
CA GLY A 27 -13.61 -6.72 -1.98
C GLY A 27 -12.81 -5.50 -2.44
N LEU A 28 -12.21 -5.58 -3.63
CA LEU A 28 -11.66 -4.45 -4.39
C LEU A 28 -12.41 -4.39 -5.73
N VAL A 29 -12.59 -3.18 -6.27
CA VAL A 29 -13.26 -2.92 -7.53
C VAL A 29 -12.27 -2.17 -8.41
N PHE A 30 -11.68 -2.88 -9.37
CA PHE A 30 -10.73 -2.31 -10.32
C PHE A 30 -11.50 -1.75 -11.52
N PRO A 31 -11.17 -0.55 -12.00
CA PRO A 31 -11.81 0.00 -13.19
C PRO A 31 -11.38 -0.78 -14.43
N GLY A 32 -12.32 -1.05 -15.33
CA GLY A 32 -12.03 -1.66 -16.63
C GLY A 32 -11.70 -3.15 -16.63
N THR A 33 -11.67 -3.83 -15.47
CA THR A 33 -11.47 -5.29 -15.42
C THR A 33 -12.26 -5.95 -14.29
N ALA A 34 -12.87 -7.10 -14.59
CA ALA A 34 -13.47 -8.00 -13.60
C ALA A 34 -12.48 -9.05 -13.07
N GLU A 35 -11.32 -9.20 -13.72
CA GLU A 35 -10.29 -10.20 -13.42
C GLU A 35 -8.92 -9.50 -13.25
N PRO A 36 -8.66 -8.88 -12.08
CA PRO A 36 -7.43 -8.13 -11.82
C PRO A 36 -6.21 -9.05 -11.71
N ASN A 37 -5.11 -8.72 -12.38
CA ASN A 37 -3.86 -9.46 -12.27
C ASN A 37 -3.02 -8.99 -11.06
N TYR A 38 -1.89 -9.66 -10.79
CA TYR A 38 -1.01 -9.30 -9.67
C TYR A 38 -0.45 -7.87 -9.72
N LEU A 39 -0.29 -7.29 -10.91
CA LEU A 39 0.19 -5.91 -11.07
C LEU A 39 -0.88 -4.90 -10.68
N ASP A 40 -2.17 -5.21 -10.85
CA ASP A 40 -3.26 -4.34 -10.38
C ASP A 40 -3.24 -4.23 -8.84
N PHE A 41 -2.98 -5.34 -8.15
CA PHE A 41 -2.78 -5.33 -6.69
C PHE A 41 -1.48 -4.64 -6.27
N ALA A 42 -0.42 -4.75 -7.06
CA ALA A 42 0.84 -4.03 -6.82
C ALA A 42 0.66 -2.52 -7.00
N TYR A 43 -0.06 -2.09 -8.03
CA TYR A 43 -0.47 -0.70 -8.25
C TYR A 43 -1.26 -0.17 -7.05
N PHE A 44 -2.33 -0.87 -6.66
CA PHE A 44 -3.15 -0.49 -5.50
C PHE A 44 -2.31 -0.41 -4.22
N SER A 45 -1.43 -1.39 -3.99
CA SER A 45 -0.51 -1.38 -2.85
C SER A 45 0.37 -0.14 -2.88
N ALA A 46 1.07 0.13 -3.99
CA ALA A 46 1.97 1.25 -4.12
C ALA A 46 1.27 2.61 -3.87
N VAL A 47 0.05 2.80 -4.36
CA VAL A 47 -0.74 4.02 -4.11
C VAL A 47 -0.97 4.23 -2.60
N ILE A 48 -1.39 3.19 -1.89
CA ILE A 48 -1.53 3.24 -0.42
C ILE A 48 -0.17 3.44 0.27
N GLY A 49 0.88 2.80 -0.23
CA GLY A 49 2.26 2.91 0.24
C GLY A 49 2.86 4.32 0.16
N MET A 50 2.54 5.03 -0.92
CA MET A 50 2.89 6.43 -1.13
C MET A 50 1.99 7.38 -0.34
N THR A 51 0.98 6.86 0.38
CA THR A 51 -0.08 7.66 1.01
C THR A 51 -0.80 8.60 0.04
N SER A 52 -0.81 8.25 -1.25
CA SER A 52 -1.48 9.01 -2.29
C SER A 52 -2.94 8.58 -2.37
N GLN A 53 -3.87 9.51 -2.24
CA GLN A 53 -5.30 9.18 -2.14
C GLN A 53 -6.02 9.02 -3.50
N VAL A 54 -5.28 8.92 -4.61
CA VAL A 54 -5.85 8.74 -5.95
C VAL A 54 -5.66 7.30 -6.40
N ALA A 55 -6.36 6.38 -5.74
CA ALA A 55 -6.59 5.05 -6.30
C ALA A 55 -7.92 5.10 -7.04
N ASP A 56 -7.92 4.76 -8.33
CA ASP A 56 -9.12 4.49 -9.12
C ASP A 56 -9.82 3.17 -8.70
N VAL A 57 -9.18 2.41 -7.80
CA VAL A 57 -9.67 1.17 -7.21
C VAL A 57 -10.57 1.44 -6.00
N GLY A 58 -11.83 1.02 -6.10
CA GLY A 58 -12.81 1.10 -5.01
C GLY A 58 -12.70 -0.06 -4.01
N ILE A 59 -13.05 0.18 -2.74
CA ILE A 59 -13.08 -0.87 -1.70
C ILE A 59 -14.53 -1.23 -1.37
N SER A 60 -14.97 -2.42 -1.75
CA SER A 60 -16.39 -2.83 -1.65
C SER A 60 -16.73 -3.60 -0.37
N LYS A 61 -15.75 -4.26 0.29
CA LYS A 61 -16.01 -5.10 1.47
C LYS A 61 -15.35 -4.59 2.77
N PRO A 62 -15.99 -4.77 3.94
CA PRO A 62 -15.46 -4.31 5.22
C PRO A 62 -14.09 -4.90 5.59
N HIS A 63 -13.84 -6.17 5.28
CA HIS A 63 -12.57 -6.81 5.60
C HIS A 63 -11.40 -6.21 4.80
N MET A 64 -11.63 -5.80 3.54
CA MET A 64 -10.62 -5.11 2.73
C MET A 64 -10.33 -3.73 3.29
N ARG A 65 -11.35 -3.00 3.78
CA ARG A 65 -11.14 -1.71 4.46
C ARG A 65 -10.23 -1.83 5.67
N ARG A 66 -10.36 -2.89 6.48
CA ARG A 66 -9.47 -3.16 7.62
C ARG A 66 -8.04 -3.44 7.17
N LEU A 67 -7.86 -4.22 6.09
CA LEU A 67 -6.53 -4.51 5.54
C LEU A 67 -5.86 -3.24 4.99
N VAL A 68 -6.61 -2.41 4.26
CA VAL A 68 -6.15 -1.12 3.75
C VAL A 68 -5.81 -0.16 4.88
N LEU A 69 -6.58 -0.12 5.96
CA LEU A 69 -6.29 0.70 7.13
C LEU A 69 -4.94 0.33 7.77
N VAL A 70 -4.70 -0.97 7.97
CA VAL A 70 -3.43 -1.46 8.51
C VAL A 70 -2.27 -1.12 7.57
N HIS A 71 -2.45 -1.31 6.26
CA HIS A 71 -1.43 -0.94 5.28
C HIS A 71 -1.13 0.56 5.34
N GLY A 72 -2.16 1.41 5.32
CA GLY A 72 -2.02 2.86 5.38
C GLY A 72 -1.31 3.35 6.65
N LEU A 73 -1.64 2.78 7.81
CA LEU A 73 -0.99 3.14 9.08
C LEU A 73 0.50 2.79 9.08
N ILE A 74 0.85 1.60 8.59
CA ILE A 74 2.25 1.16 8.49
C ILE A 74 3.01 2.04 7.49
N SER A 75 2.40 2.35 6.34
CA SER A 75 2.98 3.22 5.31
C SER A 75 3.19 4.65 5.83
N PHE A 76 2.22 5.19 6.58
CA PHE A 76 2.36 6.50 7.22
C PHE A 76 3.53 6.54 8.21
N ALA A 77 3.62 5.55 9.11
CA ALA A 77 4.73 5.44 10.06
C ALA A 77 6.08 5.30 9.35
N PHE A 78 6.15 4.51 8.28
CA PHE A 78 7.37 4.36 7.48
C PHE A 78 7.79 5.69 6.83
N ASN A 79 6.85 6.42 6.21
CA ASN A 79 7.12 7.73 5.61
C ASN A 79 7.58 8.75 6.66
N LEU A 80 6.99 8.75 7.86
CA LEU A 80 7.42 9.61 8.96
C LEU A 80 8.85 9.29 9.42
N MET A 81 9.20 8.00 9.51
CA MET A 81 10.55 7.56 9.84
C MET A 81 11.56 8.02 8.78
N VAL A 82 11.25 7.85 7.50
CA VAL A 82 12.09 8.33 6.39
C VAL A 82 12.28 9.85 6.48
N LEU A 83 11.21 10.61 6.73
CA LEU A 83 11.28 12.06 6.91
C LEU A 83 12.19 12.44 8.09
N ALA A 84 12.04 11.80 9.25
CA ALA A 84 12.87 12.07 10.42
C ALA A 84 14.36 11.79 10.17
N LEU A 85 14.68 10.69 9.48
CA LEU A 85 16.05 10.37 9.06
C LEU A 85 16.62 11.45 8.13
N ILE A 86 15.84 11.92 7.15
CA ILE A 86 16.28 12.99 6.24
C ILE A 86 16.53 14.29 7.03
N LEU A 87 15.63 14.65 7.95
CA LEU A 87 15.82 15.84 8.79
C LEU A 87 17.09 15.76 9.66
N ASN A 88 17.34 14.60 10.28
CA ASN A 88 18.55 14.37 11.07
C ASN A 88 19.82 14.49 10.22
N LEU A 89 19.80 13.93 9.00
CA LEU A 89 20.93 14.02 8.07
C LEU A 89 21.19 15.48 7.63
N VAL A 90 20.13 16.22 7.30
CA VAL A 90 20.24 17.63 6.89
C VAL A 90 20.73 18.49 8.04
N ALA A 91 20.20 18.31 9.25
CA ALA A 91 20.67 19.03 10.44
C ALA A 91 22.17 18.80 10.67
N SER A 92 22.62 17.54 10.64
CA SER A 92 24.04 17.19 10.83
C SER A 92 24.98 17.67 9.72
N ALA A 93 24.45 18.04 8.55
CA ALA A 93 25.24 18.57 7.44
C ALA A 93 25.33 20.10 7.43
N LEU A 94 24.47 20.78 8.21
CA LEU A 94 24.43 22.24 8.33
C LEU A 94 25.16 22.75 9.59
N ASP A 95 25.36 21.89 10.58
CA ASP A 95 26.23 22.10 11.75
C ASP A 95 27.71 21.76 11.43
#